data_AF-A0AA40SPC7-F1
#
_entry.id   AF-A0AA40SPC7-F1
#
_cell.length_a   1.000
_cell.length_b   1.000
_cell.length_c   1.000
_cell.angle_alpha   90.00
_cell.angle_beta   90.00
_cell.angle_gamma   90.00
#
_symmetry.space_group_name_H-M   'P 1'
#
loop_
_entity.id
_entity.type
_entity.pdbx_description
1 polymer ?
#
loop_
_entity_poly.entity_id
_entity_poly.type
_entity_poly.pdbx_seq_one_letter_code
_entity_poly.pdbx_strand_id
1 'polypeptide(L)'
;MRDAASPTLPDGPVTAWVWGGGLLIASALLQLVMMTGMDAIAGSRQVGYWLGVALLAAALVVFALGLHGRGSVVARRTPGMIALFALAGWPFLNGVVTLFLPSGQTAADLEAYGIWATVAAVLWLGAALTSVMAIGRAGVVPGRWRWAPAWALAVIAGSYALVQVVGVAVASMGPEPVLVFFQLQSMLTVLVPVLLGILAIVLGLTPRPAGAVQVYPSAPEPTAGTGDTAA
;
A
#
# COMPACT_ATOMS: atom_id res chain seq x y z
N MET A 1 46.90 3.45 -16.92
CA MET A 1 45.53 2.94 -17.16
C MET A 1 44.77 3.08 -15.86
N ARG A 2 43.91 4.11 -15.76
CA ARG A 2 43.06 4.36 -14.59
C ARG A 2 41.68 3.82 -14.94
N ASP A 3 41.20 2.87 -14.16
CA ASP A 3 39.85 2.35 -14.26
C ASP A 3 38.85 3.50 -14.08
N ALA A 4 38.05 3.73 -15.11
CA ALA A 4 36.89 4.59 -15.05
C ALA A 4 35.86 3.88 -14.15
N ALA A 5 35.84 4.25 -12.87
CA ALA A 5 34.77 3.87 -11.97
C ALA A 5 33.46 4.41 -12.54
N SER A 6 32.63 3.51 -13.07
CA SER A 6 31.25 3.80 -13.45
C SER A 6 30.56 4.49 -12.27
N PRO A 7 29.83 5.59 -12.47
CA PRO A 7 29.04 6.18 -11.40
C PRO A 7 28.00 5.14 -10.97
N THR A 8 28.21 4.53 -9.81
CA THR A 8 27.18 3.74 -9.14
C THR A 8 26.03 4.71 -8.88
N LEU A 9 24.89 4.47 -9.54
CA LEU A 9 23.66 5.19 -9.23
C LEU A 9 23.45 5.06 -7.71
N PRO A 10 23.22 6.16 -6.98
CA PRO A 10 23.07 6.08 -5.54
C PRO A 10 21.94 5.10 -5.21
N ASP A 11 22.29 3.98 -4.55
CA ASP A 11 21.43 2.86 -4.15
C ASP A 11 20.45 3.24 -3.03
N GLY A 12 19.85 4.43 -3.17
CA GLY A 12 19.05 5.09 -2.18
C GLY A 12 17.60 4.61 -2.16
N PRO A 13 16.82 5.10 -1.18
CA PRO A 13 15.37 4.86 -1.01
C PRO A 13 14.51 4.94 -2.28
N VAL A 14 15.01 5.56 -3.36
CA VAL A 14 14.46 5.61 -4.72
C VAL A 14 14.06 4.21 -5.22
N THR A 15 14.96 3.22 -5.08
CA THR A 15 14.77 1.88 -5.65
C THR A 15 13.60 1.16 -4.99
N ALA A 16 13.45 1.27 -3.66
CA ALA A 16 12.35 0.66 -2.93
C ALA A 16 10.96 1.17 -3.36
N TRP A 17 10.87 2.48 -3.65
CA TRP A 17 9.61 3.12 -3.99
C TRP A 17 9.19 2.81 -5.42
N VAL A 18 10.17 2.76 -6.34
CA VAL A 18 9.94 2.37 -7.73
C VAL A 18 9.51 0.91 -7.83
N TRP A 19 10.19 -0.01 -7.13
CA TRP A 19 9.80 -1.43 -7.12
C TRP A 19 8.45 -1.67 -6.44
N GLY A 20 8.20 -1.04 -5.29
CA GLY A 20 6.91 -1.14 -4.61
C GLY A 20 5.76 -0.57 -5.45
N GLY A 21 5.97 0.56 -6.12
CA GLY A 21 5.00 1.16 -7.04
C GLY A 21 4.75 0.31 -8.28
N GLY A 22 5.82 -0.26 -8.87
CA GLY A 22 5.72 -1.18 -9.99
C GLY A 22 4.94 -2.45 -9.66
N LEU A 23 5.19 -3.05 -8.48
CA LEU A 23 4.44 -4.21 -8.01
C LEU A 23 2.94 -3.89 -7.78
N LEU A 24 2.64 -2.70 -7.25
CA LEU A 24 1.25 -2.24 -7.10
C LEU A 24 0.55 -2.12 -8.46
N ILE A 25 1.19 -1.47 -9.44
CA ILE A 25 0.63 -1.32 -10.79
C ILE A 25 0.44 -2.70 -11.44
N ALA A 26 1.44 -3.58 -11.36
CA ALA A 26 1.36 -4.93 -11.89
C ALA A 26 0.21 -5.72 -11.26
N SER A 27 0.01 -5.61 -9.95
CA SER A 27 -1.09 -6.29 -9.25
C SER A 27 -2.47 -5.82 -9.74
N ALA A 28 -2.62 -4.52 -10.00
CA ALA A 28 -3.88 -3.94 -10.44
C ALA A 28 -4.17 -4.23 -11.91
N LEU A 29 -3.15 -4.11 -12.78
CA LEU A 29 -3.27 -4.47 -14.19
C LEU A 29 -3.56 -5.97 -14.37
N LEU A 30 -2.93 -6.83 -13.57
CA LEU A 30 -3.20 -8.26 -13.63
C LEU A 30 -4.67 -8.56 -13.28
N GLN A 31 -5.21 -7.93 -12.24
CA GLN A 31 -6.64 -8.05 -11.91
C GLN A 31 -7.54 -7.56 -13.05
N LEU A 32 -7.19 -6.44 -13.68
CA LEU A 32 -7.93 -5.92 -14.84
C LEU A 32 -7.94 -6.91 -16.01
N VAL A 33 -6.77 -7.48 -16.34
CA VAL A 33 -6.65 -8.48 -17.42
C VAL A 33 -7.50 -9.72 -17.11
N MET A 34 -7.47 -10.19 -15.85
CA MET A 34 -8.30 -11.32 -15.43
C MET A 34 -9.81 -11.02 -15.49
N MET A 35 -10.21 -9.78 -15.21
CA MET A 35 -11.60 -9.33 -15.36
C MET A 35 -12.08 -9.35 -16.82
N THR A 36 -11.20 -9.07 -17.79
CA THR A 36 -11.56 -9.01 -19.22
C THR A 36 -11.71 -10.39 -19.91
N GLY A 37 -11.56 -11.50 -19.18
CA GLY A 37 -11.96 -12.81 -19.67
C GLY A 37 -10.88 -13.57 -20.44
N MET A 38 -9.69 -13.76 -19.85
CA MET A 38 -8.77 -14.82 -20.29
C MET A 38 -9.32 -16.22 -19.89
N ASP A 39 -10.47 -16.59 -20.44
CA ASP A 39 -11.16 -17.86 -20.14
C ASP A 39 -10.69 -19.01 -21.02
N ALA A 40 -9.72 -18.76 -21.90
CA ALA A 40 -9.19 -19.73 -22.84
C ALA A 40 -8.48 -20.93 -22.18
N ILE A 41 -8.16 -20.84 -20.87
CA ILE A 41 -7.44 -21.88 -20.13
C ILE A 41 -8.19 -22.16 -18.83
N ALA A 42 -8.61 -23.41 -18.61
CA ALA A 42 -9.27 -23.83 -17.37
C ALA A 42 -8.36 -23.52 -16.16
N GLY A 43 -8.89 -22.79 -15.17
CA GLY A 43 -8.16 -22.42 -13.95
C GLY A 43 -7.30 -21.15 -14.05
N SER A 44 -7.18 -20.52 -15.24
CA SER A 44 -6.41 -19.27 -15.42
C SER A 44 -6.85 -18.16 -14.47
N ARG A 45 -8.16 -17.99 -14.27
CA ARG A 45 -8.76 -16.99 -13.38
C ARG A 45 -8.28 -17.16 -11.93
N GLN A 46 -8.27 -18.40 -11.44
CA GLN A 46 -7.88 -18.69 -10.06
C GLN A 46 -6.38 -18.41 -9.88
N VAL A 47 -5.55 -18.86 -10.82
CA VAL A 47 -4.09 -18.60 -10.79
C VAL A 47 -3.81 -17.10 -10.88
N GLY A 48 -4.47 -16.38 -11.78
CA GLY A 48 -4.31 -14.94 -11.95
C GLY A 48 -4.73 -14.14 -10.72
N TYR A 49 -5.83 -14.55 -10.06
CA TYR A 49 -6.26 -13.98 -8.78
C TYR A 49 -5.17 -14.14 -7.70
N TRP A 50 -4.69 -15.36 -7.47
CA TRP A 50 -3.66 -15.62 -6.45
C TRP A 50 -2.35 -14.91 -6.76
N LEU A 51 -1.96 -14.82 -8.03
CA LEU A 51 -0.79 -14.07 -8.46
C LEU A 51 -0.97 -12.56 -8.21
N GLY A 52 -2.15 -12.00 -8.49
CA GLY A 52 -2.47 -10.61 -8.18
C GLY A 52 -2.39 -10.31 -6.68
N VAL A 53 -2.94 -11.20 -5.85
CA VAL A 53 -2.87 -11.13 -4.38
C VAL A 53 -1.42 -11.19 -3.90
N ALA A 54 -0.61 -12.10 -4.45
CA ALA A 54 0.81 -12.22 -4.10
C ALA A 54 1.60 -10.97 -4.48
N LEU A 55 1.34 -10.37 -5.65
CA LEU A 55 1.98 -9.12 -6.08
C LEU A 55 1.62 -7.95 -5.18
N LEU A 56 0.34 -7.82 -4.79
CA LEU A 56 -0.11 -6.81 -3.84
C LEU A 56 0.59 -6.98 -2.49
N ALA A 57 0.62 -8.21 -1.96
CA ALA A 57 1.30 -8.51 -0.71
C ALA A 57 2.80 -8.19 -0.78
N ALA A 58 3.47 -8.58 -1.87
CA ALA A 58 4.87 -8.26 -2.11
C ALA A 58 5.11 -6.75 -2.13
N ALA A 59 4.24 -5.97 -2.78
CA ALA A 59 4.32 -4.52 -2.78
C ALA A 59 4.25 -3.93 -1.36
N LEU A 60 3.28 -4.38 -0.55
CA LEU A 60 3.12 -3.92 0.84
C LEU A 60 4.32 -4.29 1.72
N VAL A 61 4.88 -5.48 1.53
CA VAL A 61 6.11 -5.92 2.23
C VAL A 61 7.30 -5.05 1.83
N VAL A 62 7.46 -4.76 0.54
CA VAL A 62 8.51 -3.86 0.03
C VAL A 62 8.35 -2.45 0.60
N PHE A 63 7.14 -1.93 0.74
CA PHE A 63 6.91 -0.63 1.38
C PHE A 63 7.16 -0.65 2.90
N ALA A 64 6.84 -1.75 3.57
CA ALA A 64 7.04 -1.91 5.01
C ALA A 64 8.53 -1.97 5.35
N LEU A 65 9.28 -2.84 4.67
CA LEU A 65 10.70 -3.09 4.96
C LEU A 65 11.62 -2.12 4.22
N GLY A 66 11.25 -1.67 3.02
CA GLY A 66 12.19 -1.07 2.07
C GLY A 66 13.15 -2.12 1.48
N LEU A 67 13.95 -1.72 0.49
CA LEU A 67 15.00 -2.53 -0.10
C LEU A 67 16.33 -2.24 0.60
N HIS A 68 17.06 -3.27 1.02
CA HIS A 68 18.40 -3.17 1.63
C HIS A 68 18.49 -2.26 2.87
N GLY A 69 17.48 -2.26 3.76
CA GLY A 69 17.55 -1.42 4.96
C GLY A 69 16.97 -0.01 4.78
N ARG A 70 16.82 0.46 3.54
CA ARG A 70 16.53 1.86 3.20
C ARG A 70 15.19 1.99 2.45
N GLY A 71 14.51 3.13 2.62
CA GLY A 71 13.28 3.45 1.87
C GLY A 71 11.97 2.88 2.39
N SER A 72 11.92 2.39 3.63
CA SER A 72 10.65 2.04 4.30
C SER A 72 9.72 3.26 4.39
N VAL A 73 8.47 3.13 3.94
CA VAL A 73 7.46 4.20 3.96
C VAL A 73 6.99 4.51 5.39
N VAL A 74 7.07 3.51 6.27
CA VAL A 74 6.67 3.62 7.68
C VAL A 74 7.86 3.90 8.62
N ALA A 75 9.03 4.25 8.08
CA ALA A 75 10.26 4.48 8.83
C ALA A 75 10.60 3.32 9.80
N ARG A 76 10.24 2.08 9.42
CA ARG A 76 10.39 0.86 10.25
C ARG A 76 9.76 0.93 11.64
N ARG A 77 8.74 1.78 11.84
CA ARG A 77 8.00 1.81 13.10
C ARG A 77 7.12 0.57 13.21
N THR A 78 7.29 -0.19 14.30
CA THR A 78 6.58 -1.43 14.61
C THR A 78 5.07 -1.39 14.31
N PRO A 79 4.29 -0.38 14.75
CA PRO A 79 2.85 -0.37 14.48
C PRO A 79 2.50 -0.25 12.99
N GLY A 80 3.29 0.49 12.20
CA GLY A 80 3.07 0.64 10.77
C GLY A 80 3.42 -0.63 10.00
N MET A 81 4.47 -1.34 10.41
CA MET A 81 4.84 -2.63 9.82
C MET A 81 3.77 -3.68 10.09
N ILE A 82 3.30 -3.79 11.34
CA ILE A 82 2.22 -4.73 11.69
C ILE A 82 0.97 -4.46 10.86
N ALA A 83 0.57 -3.19 10.71
CA ALA A 83 -0.61 -2.84 9.93
C ALA A 83 -0.47 -3.21 8.45
N LEU A 84 0.70 -2.96 7.84
CA LEU A 84 0.97 -3.34 6.44
C LEU A 84 1.02 -4.86 6.26
N PHE A 85 1.61 -5.60 7.20
CA PHE A 85 1.62 -7.06 7.15
C PHE A 85 0.23 -7.65 7.37
N ALA A 86 -0.56 -7.09 8.27
CA ALA A 86 -1.96 -7.49 8.45
C ALA A 86 -2.76 -7.27 7.16
N LEU A 87 -2.57 -6.11 6.51
CA LEU A 87 -3.23 -5.80 5.24
C LEU A 87 -2.77 -6.72 4.10
N ALA A 88 -1.48 -7.08 4.06
CA ALA A 88 -0.90 -8.00 3.08
C ALA A 88 -1.37 -9.45 3.28
N GLY A 89 -1.48 -9.89 4.53
CA GLY A 89 -1.96 -11.23 4.88
C GLY A 89 -3.48 -11.39 4.77
N TRP A 90 -4.22 -10.30 4.82
CA TRP A 90 -5.67 -10.29 4.79
C TRP A 90 -6.31 -11.12 3.65
N PRO A 91 -5.96 -10.94 2.37
CA PRO A 91 -6.57 -11.71 1.28
C PRO A 91 -6.32 -13.22 1.41
N PHE A 92 -5.19 -13.64 1.97
CA PHE A 92 -4.91 -15.05 2.25
C PHE A 92 -5.78 -15.57 3.39
N LEU A 93 -5.88 -14.82 4.48
CA LEU A 93 -6.74 -15.17 5.61
C LEU A 93 -8.20 -15.30 5.17
N ASN A 94 -8.69 -14.34 4.39
CA ASN A 94 -10.04 -14.38 3.84
C ASN A 94 -10.23 -15.62 2.95
N GLY A 95 -9.28 -15.90 2.06
CA GLY A 95 -9.31 -17.11 1.23
C GLY A 95 -9.41 -18.39 2.05
N VAL A 96 -8.58 -18.54 3.09
CA VAL A 96 -8.61 -19.68 4.00
C VAL A 96 -9.96 -19.79 4.71
N VAL A 97 -10.48 -18.69 5.27
CA VAL A 97 -11.77 -18.71 5.97
C VAL A 97 -12.90 -19.09 5.03
N THR A 98 -12.91 -18.59 3.79
CA THR A 98 -13.92 -18.93 2.78
C THR A 98 -13.93 -20.40 2.38
N LEU A 99 -12.84 -21.15 2.59
CA LEU A 99 -12.82 -22.60 2.37
C LEU A 99 -13.62 -23.37 3.44
N PHE A 100 -13.81 -22.78 4.61
CA PHE A 100 -14.54 -23.39 5.73
C PHE A 100 -15.98 -22.88 5.84
N LEU A 101 -16.35 -21.85 5.09
CA LEU A 101 -17.74 -21.37 5.01
C LEU A 101 -18.56 -22.33 4.13
N PRO A 102 -19.75 -22.78 4.58
CA PRO A 102 -20.61 -23.65 3.78
C PRO A 102 -21.01 -22.96 2.48
N SER A 103 -20.93 -23.66 1.35
CA SER A 103 -21.36 -23.12 0.05
C SER A 103 -22.81 -22.64 0.15
N GLY A 104 -23.08 -21.36 -0.18
CA GLY A 104 -24.33 -20.61 0.05
C GLY A 104 -25.62 -21.18 -0.57
N GLN A 105 -25.93 -22.45 -0.28
CA GLN A 105 -27.06 -23.19 -0.82
C GLN A 105 -28.30 -23.07 0.07
N THR A 106 -28.11 -22.74 1.35
CA THR A 106 -29.22 -22.47 2.28
C THR A 106 -29.27 -21.00 2.70
N ALA A 107 -30.44 -20.56 3.18
CA ALA A 107 -30.61 -19.20 3.72
C ALA A 107 -29.69 -18.92 4.93
N ALA A 108 -29.45 -19.92 5.77
CA ALA A 108 -28.52 -19.82 6.90
C ALA A 108 -27.07 -19.62 6.43
N ASP A 109 -26.67 -20.26 5.33
CA ASP A 109 -25.33 -20.08 4.75
C ASP A 109 -25.14 -18.67 4.18
N LEU A 110 -26.18 -18.14 3.51
CA LEU A 110 -26.17 -16.77 2.99
C LEU A 110 -26.07 -15.72 4.11
N GLU A 111 -26.76 -15.95 5.23
CA GLU A 111 -26.68 -15.10 6.42
C GLU A 111 -25.27 -15.15 7.05
N ALA A 112 -24.70 -16.35 7.22
CA ALA A 112 -23.35 -16.53 7.73
C ALA A 112 -22.29 -15.85 6.85
N TYR A 113 -22.43 -15.93 5.52
CA TYR A 113 -21.59 -15.20 4.57
C TYR A 113 -21.75 -13.68 4.72
N GLY A 114 -22.97 -13.17 4.89
CA GLY A 114 -23.23 -11.75 5.09
C GLY A 114 -22.57 -11.20 6.37
N ILE A 115 -22.68 -11.94 7.47
CA ILE A 115 -22.04 -11.60 8.75
C ILE A 115 -20.51 -11.61 8.59
N TRP A 116 -19.95 -12.68 8.01
CA TRP A 116 -18.51 -12.78 7.76
C TRP A 116 -18.01 -11.64 6.87
N ALA A 117 -18.69 -11.35 5.76
CA ALA A 117 -18.32 -10.27 4.85
C ALA A 117 -18.29 -8.91 5.57
N THR A 118 -19.23 -8.67 6.48
CA THR A 118 -19.29 -7.43 7.27
C THR A 118 -18.13 -7.34 8.26
N VAL A 119 -17.88 -8.40 9.04
CA VAL A 119 -16.75 -8.46 9.98
C VAL A 119 -15.42 -8.31 9.24
N ALA A 120 -15.29 -9.01 8.11
CA ALA A 120 -14.13 -8.95 7.24
C ALA A 120 -13.87 -7.53 6.73
N ALA A 121 -14.92 -6.83 6.27
CA ALA A 121 -14.81 -5.46 5.80
C ALA A 121 -14.36 -4.50 6.92
N VAL A 122 -14.92 -4.64 8.14
CA VAL A 122 -14.54 -3.81 9.29
C VAL A 122 -13.07 -4.03 9.67
N LEU A 123 -12.62 -5.28 9.73
CA LEU A 123 -11.24 -5.62 10.04
C LEU A 123 -10.27 -5.09 8.98
N TRP A 124 -10.61 -5.26 7.70
CA TRP A 124 -9.83 -4.74 6.58
C TRP A 124 -9.73 -3.21 6.61
N LEU A 125 -10.86 -2.51 6.81
CA LEU A 125 -10.88 -1.05 6.93
C LEU A 125 -10.07 -0.56 8.13
N GLY A 126 -10.15 -1.24 9.28
CA GLY A 126 -9.35 -0.91 10.46
C GLY A 126 -7.86 -1.06 10.22
N ALA A 127 -7.44 -2.15 9.55
CA ALA A 127 -6.04 -2.38 9.17
C ALA A 127 -5.55 -1.34 8.15
N ALA A 128 -6.37 -1.01 7.16
CA ALA A 128 -6.07 0.00 6.16
C ALA A 128 -5.92 1.39 6.79
N LEU A 129 -6.85 1.78 7.67
CA LEU A 129 -6.81 3.07 8.37
C LEU A 129 -5.57 3.18 9.26
N THR A 130 -5.24 2.12 10.00
CA THR A 130 -4.05 2.07 10.85
C THR A 130 -2.78 2.20 10.02
N SER A 131 -2.70 1.52 8.86
CA SER A 131 -1.60 1.64 7.91
C SER A 131 -1.45 3.07 7.39
N VAL A 132 -2.54 3.69 6.96
CA VAL A 132 -2.57 5.07 6.46
C VAL A 132 -2.09 6.05 7.52
N MET A 133 -2.58 5.93 8.76
CA MET A 133 -2.17 6.78 9.87
C MET A 133 -0.69 6.59 10.21
N ALA A 134 -0.19 5.36 10.16
CA ALA A 134 1.23 5.08 10.37
C ALA A 134 2.10 5.73 9.28
N ILE A 135 1.70 5.65 8.01
CA ILE A 135 2.40 6.30 6.89
C ILE A 135 2.39 7.83 7.05
N GLY A 136 1.22 8.41 7.36
CA GLY A 136 1.08 9.85 7.56
C GLY A 136 1.93 10.38 8.72
N ARG A 137 2.05 9.62 9.81
CA ARG A 137 2.85 9.98 11.00
C ARG A 137 4.34 9.66 10.85
N ALA A 138 4.74 8.77 9.95
CA ALA A 138 6.14 8.43 9.74
C ALA A 138 6.94 9.58 9.12
N GLY A 139 6.27 10.51 8.42
CA GLY A 139 6.90 11.72 7.87
C GLY A 139 7.90 11.45 6.73
N VAL A 140 7.94 10.22 6.18
CA VAL A 140 8.86 9.83 5.11
C VAL A 140 8.47 10.45 3.76
N VAL A 141 7.19 10.71 3.58
CA VAL A 141 6.61 11.36 2.40
C VAL A 141 6.54 12.88 2.64
N PRO A 142 7.10 13.72 1.75
CA PRO A 142 7.13 15.16 1.95
C PRO A 142 5.75 15.83 1.84
N GLY A 143 5.50 16.78 2.74
CA GLY A 143 4.42 17.76 2.61
C GLY A 143 3.00 17.17 2.57
N ARG A 144 2.21 17.62 1.58
CA ARG A 144 0.79 17.27 1.43
C ARG A 144 0.57 15.83 0.93
N TRP A 145 1.59 15.22 0.32
CA TRP A 145 1.51 13.88 -0.29
C TRP A 145 1.47 12.74 0.73
N ARG A 146 1.85 12.98 2.00
CA ARG A 146 1.78 11.98 3.09
C ARG A 146 0.37 11.45 3.35
N TRP A 147 -0.66 12.19 2.91
CA TRP A 147 -2.06 11.83 3.05
C TRP A 147 -2.65 11.21 1.78
N ALA A 148 -1.87 11.01 0.71
CA ALA A 148 -2.36 10.36 -0.50
C ALA A 148 -2.99 8.96 -0.24
N PRO A 149 -2.40 8.10 0.61
CA PRO A 149 -3.05 6.84 1.00
C PRO A 149 -4.39 7.04 1.72
N ALA A 150 -4.56 8.14 2.46
CA ALA A 150 -5.81 8.45 3.13
C ALA A 150 -6.90 8.88 2.14
N TRP A 151 -6.56 9.71 1.16
CA TRP A 151 -7.49 10.09 0.10
C TRP A 151 -7.91 8.87 -0.72
N ALA A 152 -6.97 8.00 -1.08
CA ALA A 152 -7.25 6.74 -1.76
C ALA A 152 -8.21 5.85 -0.95
N LEU A 153 -7.94 5.67 0.34
CA LEU A 153 -8.81 4.91 1.24
C LEU A 153 -10.20 5.55 1.35
N ALA A 154 -10.28 6.88 1.47
CA ALA A 154 -11.54 7.59 1.53
C ALA A 154 -12.38 7.43 0.26
N VAL A 155 -11.74 7.42 -0.93
CA VAL A 155 -12.42 7.17 -2.20
C VAL A 155 -12.98 5.76 -2.25
N ILE A 156 -12.18 4.73 -1.92
CA ILE A 156 -12.62 3.32 -1.95
C ILE A 156 -13.71 3.06 -0.90
N ALA A 157 -13.49 3.49 0.34
CA ALA A 157 -14.44 3.27 1.42
C ALA A 157 -15.75 4.06 1.19
N GLY A 158 -15.62 5.31 0.71
CA GLY A 158 -16.75 6.15 0.36
C GLY A 158 -17.58 5.58 -0.79
N SER A 159 -16.92 5.00 -1.80
CA SER A 159 -17.63 4.36 -2.91
C SER A 159 -18.32 3.07 -2.46
N TYR A 160 -17.71 2.26 -1.59
CA TYR A 160 -18.38 1.12 -0.97
C TYR A 160 -19.62 1.53 -0.17
N ALA A 161 -19.51 2.56 0.68
CA ALA A 161 -20.63 3.07 1.45
C ALA A 161 -21.74 3.59 0.53
N LEU A 162 -21.38 4.27 -0.56
CA LEU A 162 -22.33 4.77 -1.55
C LEU A 162 -23.10 3.63 -2.22
N VAL A 163 -22.42 2.56 -2.64
CA VAL A 163 -23.07 1.37 -3.22
C VAL A 163 -24.06 0.75 -2.25
N GLN A 164 -23.74 0.68 -0.95
CA GLN A 164 -24.67 0.12 0.05
C GLN A 164 -25.89 1.00 0.26
N VAL A 165 -25.71 2.31 0.41
CA VAL A 165 -26.82 3.26 0.65
C VAL A 165 -27.72 3.34 -0.58
N VAL A 166 -27.13 3.48 -1.77
CA VAL A 166 -27.89 3.58 -3.02
C VAL A 166 -28.49 2.23 -3.40
N GLY A 167 -27.78 1.13 -3.12
CA GLY A 167 -28.29 -0.23 -3.34
C GLY A 167 -29.60 -0.46 -2.59
N VAL A 168 -29.69 -0.05 -1.32
CA VAL A 168 -30.93 -0.13 -0.54
C VAL A 168 -32.04 0.77 -1.12
N ALA A 169 -31.69 1.98 -1.55
CA ALA A 169 -32.67 2.94 -2.08
C ALA A 169 -33.23 2.56 -3.46
N VAL A 170 -32.41 1.93 -4.30
CA VAL A 170 -32.70 1.66 -5.72
C VAL A 170 -33.04 0.19 -5.96
N ALA A 171 -32.95 -0.68 -4.95
CA ALA A 171 -33.38 -2.08 -5.02
C ALA A 171 -34.83 -2.26 -5.51
N SER A 172 -35.69 -1.27 -5.29
CA SER A 172 -37.09 -1.25 -5.75
C SER A 172 -37.26 -0.83 -7.22
N MET A 173 -36.23 -0.28 -7.86
CA MET A 173 -36.27 0.25 -9.23
C MET A 173 -35.76 -0.73 -10.29
N GLY A 174 -35.37 -1.95 -9.88
CA GLY A 174 -34.83 -2.98 -10.77
C GLY A 174 -33.29 -3.11 -10.72
N PRO A 175 -32.72 -4.10 -11.43
CA PRO A 175 -31.30 -4.47 -11.29
C PRO A 175 -30.33 -3.52 -12.02
N GLU A 176 -30.77 -2.82 -13.06
CA GLU A 176 -29.91 -2.01 -13.94
C GLU A 176 -29.08 -0.93 -13.19
N PRO A 177 -29.64 -0.12 -12.29
CA PRO A 177 -28.85 0.91 -11.61
C PRO A 177 -27.78 0.31 -10.71
N VAL A 178 -28.09 -0.81 -10.04
CA VAL A 178 -27.16 -1.52 -9.14
C VAL A 178 -25.93 -2.00 -9.93
N LEU A 179 -26.13 -2.50 -11.16
CA LEU A 179 -25.04 -2.93 -12.03
C LEU A 179 -24.11 -1.78 -12.41
N VAL A 180 -24.63 -0.59 -12.71
CA VAL A 180 -23.82 0.59 -13.03
C VAL A 180 -22.91 0.98 -11.86
N PHE A 181 -23.44 0.98 -10.63
CA PHE A 181 -22.65 1.28 -9.43
C PHE A 181 -21.60 0.21 -9.16
N PHE A 182 -21.93 -1.06 -9.40
CA PHE A 182 -20.97 -2.16 -9.27
C PHE A 182 -19.82 -2.04 -10.28
N GLN A 183 -20.12 -1.65 -11.52
CA GLN A 183 -19.11 -1.38 -12.54
C GLN A 183 -18.21 -0.21 -12.13
N LEU A 184 -18.78 0.91 -11.68
CA LEU A 184 -18.00 2.05 -11.20
C LEU A 184 -17.07 1.66 -10.04
N GLN A 185 -17.58 0.87 -9.10
CA GLN A 185 -16.80 0.35 -7.98
C GLN A 185 -15.63 -0.51 -8.44
N SER A 186 -15.84 -1.36 -9.44
CA SER A 186 -14.79 -2.20 -10.00
C SER A 186 -13.67 -1.36 -10.64
N MET A 187 -14.04 -0.28 -11.36
CA MET A 187 -13.07 0.64 -11.96
C MET A 187 -12.23 1.35 -10.90
N LEU A 188 -12.85 1.83 -9.81
CA LEU A 188 -12.13 2.47 -8.71
C LEU A 188 -11.15 1.52 -8.02
N THR A 189 -11.52 0.25 -7.89
CA THR A 189 -10.70 -0.78 -7.24
C THR A 189 -9.40 -1.05 -8.02
N VAL A 190 -9.41 -0.87 -9.35
CA VAL A 190 -8.20 -0.95 -10.20
C VAL A 190 -7.49 0.39 -10.26
N LEU A 191 -8.22 1.49 -10.44
CA LEU A 191 -7.67 2.82 -10.69
C LEU A 191 -6.89 3.35 -9.48
N VAL A 192 -7.41 3.17 -8.27
CA VAL A 192 -6.79 3.71 -7.05
C VAL A 192 -5.40 3.11 -6.78
N PRO A 193 -5.20 1.77 -6.78
CA PRO A 193 -3.86 1.18 -6.67
C PRO A 193 -2.89 1.62 -7.77
N VAL A 194 -3.36 1.77 -9.01
CA VAL A 194 -2.53 2.25 -10.13
C VAL A 194 -2.05 3.67 -9.86
N LEU A 195 -2.95 4.59 -9.47
CA LEU A 195 -2.60 5.97 -9.15
C LEU A 195 -1.63 6.04 -7.96
N LEU A 196 -1.83 5.23 -6.93
CA LEU A 196 -0.90 5.12 -5.80
C LEU A 196 0.47 4.57 -6.23
N GLY A 197 0.50 3.57 -7.12
CA GLY A 197 1.74 3.03 -7.65
C GLY A 197 2.52 4.05 -8.49
N ILE A 198 1.82 4.81 -9.35
CA ILE A 198 2.41 5.92 -10.11
C ILE A 198 2.96 6.98 -9.15
N LEU A 199 2.18 7.37 -8.14
CA LEU A 199 2.62 8.35 -7.15
C LEU A 199 3.87 7.86 -6.38
N ALA A 200 3.93 6.58 -6.04
CA ALA A 200 5.09 5.99 -5.38
C ALA A 200 6.34 6.08 -6.27
N ILE A 201 6.22 5.79 -7.58
CA ILE A 201 7.31 5.92 -8.54
C ILE A 201 7.76 7.39 -8.64
N VAL A 202 6.82 8.32 -8.84
CA VAL A 202 7.11 9.75 -8.95
C VAL A 202 7.83 10.26 -7.71
N LEU A 203 7.33 9.94 -6.51
CA LEU A 203 7.96 10.36 -5.26
C LEU A 203 9.31 9.68 -5.01
N GLY A 204 9.51 8.46 -5.51
CA GLY A 204 10.80 7.79 -5.50
C GLY A 204 11.83 8.54 -6.35
N LEU A 205 11.41 9.05 -7.51
CA LEU A 205 12.26 9.78 -8.46
C LEU A 205 12.48 11.25 -8.08
N THR A 206 11.61 11.85 -7.27
CA THR A 206 11.75 13.25 -6.85
C THR A 206 13.00 13.43 -5.97
N PRO A 207 13.96 14.30 -6.36
CA PRO A 207 15.13 14.61 -5.56
C PRO A 207 14.74 15.11 -4.18
N ARG A 208 15.26 14.48 -3.12
CA ARG A 208 15.12 15.01 -1.76
C ARG A 208 16.12 16.15 -1.59
N PRO A 209 15.73 17.31 -1.01
CA PRO A 209 16.68 18.30 -0.55
C PRO A 209 17.69 17.60 0.36
N ALA A 210 18.98 17.70 0.05
CA ALA A 210 20.03 17.17 0.91
C ALA A 210 19.80 17.75 2.31
N GLY A 211 19.64 16.88 3.31
CA GLY A 211 19.43 17.29 4.69
C GLY A 211 20.50 18.31 5.07
N ALA A 212 20.07 19.40 5.73
CA ALA A 212 20.93 20.49 6.16
C ALA A 212 22.26 19.93 6.66
N VAL A 213 23.35 20.29 5.97
CA VAL A 213 24.72 19.92 6.34
C VAL A 213 24.85 20.19 7.83
N GLN A 214 25.07 19.13 8.61
CA GLN A 214 25.30 19.25 10.04
C GLN A 214 26.63 19.99 10.18
N VAL A 215 26.55 21.32 10.34
CA VAL A 215 27.73 22.16 10.55
C VAL A 215 28.30 21.71 11.89
N TYR A 216 29.39 20.94 11.82
CA TYR A 216 30.13 20.53 13.01
C TYR A 216 30.62 21.82 13.69
N PRO A 217 30.34 22.04 14.98
CA PRO A 217 30.98 23.12 15.71
C PRO A 217 32.49 22.89 15.63
N SER A 218 33.26 23.87 15.16
CA SER A 218 34.72 23.83 15.22
C SER A 218 35.14 23.60 16.67
N ALA A 219 36.05 22.65 16.88
CA ALA A 219 36.55 22.29 18.20
C ALA A 219 37.01 23.55 18.97
N PRO A 220 36.73 23.66 20.29
CA PRO A 220 37.28 24.73 21.09
C PRO A 220 38.81 24.67 21.02
N GLU A 221 39.41 25.80 20.63
CA GLU A 221 40.85 25.98 20.51
C GLU A 221 41.52 25.62 21.85
N PRO A 222 42.56 24.76 21.89
CA PRO A 222 43.27 24.48 23.11
C PRO A 222 43.93 25.77 23.59
N THR A 223 43.50 26.29 24.73
CA THR A 223 44.14 27.43 25.38
C THR A 223 45.59 27.06 25.68
N ALA A 224 46.50 27.58 24.86
CA ALA A 224 47.94 27.44 25.04
C ALA A 224 48.34 27.95 26.43
N GLY A 225 49.15 27.16 27.11
CA GLY A 225 49.48 27.33 28.52
C GLY A 225 50.11 28.68 28.86
N THR A 226 49.65 29.27 29.95
CA THR A 226 50.47 30.12 30.80
C THR A 226 51.28 29.21 31.72
N GLY A 227 52.54 29.00 31.36
CA GLY A 227 53.55 28.48 32.28
C GLY A 227 53.74 29.49 33.41
N ASP A 228 53.44 29.08 34.63
CA ASP A 228 53.71 29.85 35.84
C ASP A 228 55.06 29.40 36.39
N THR A 229 56.09 30.19 36.11
CA THR A 229 57.38 30.14 36.77
C THR A 229 57.31 30.96 38.05
N ALA A 230 57.31 30.29 39.21
CA ALA A 230 57.67 30.84 40.51
C ALA A 230 58.50 29.77 41.23
N ALA A 231 59.82 29.93 41.32
CA ALA A 231 60.55 30.70 42.34
C ALA A 231 60.60 29.95 43.68
#